data_AF-A0AA38GVL4-F1
#
_entry.id   AF-A0AA38GVL4-F1
#
_cell.length_a   1.000
_cell.length_b   1.000
_cell.length_c   1.000
_cell.angle_alpha   90.00
_cell.angle_beta   90.00
_cell.angle_gamma   90.00
#
_symmetry.space_group_name_H-M   'P 1'
#
loop_
_entity.id
_entity.type
_entity.pdbx_description
1 polymer ?
#
loop_
_entity_poly.entity_id
_entity_poly.type
_entity_poly.pdbx_seq_one_letter_code
_entity_poly.pdbx_strand_id
1 'polypeptide(L)' 'VEVNVLTLDAWHQMGRPTLQPSLNVLYMENKTKVMPISVLQDVAITIQGAIFTGDFKLFVLTK' A
#
# COMPACT_ATOMS: atom_id res chain seq x y z
N VAL A 1 -8.85 0.10 13.07
CA VAL A 1 -7.81 0.92 12.39
C VAL A 1 -8.04 0.78 10.91
N GLU A 2 -8.39 1.86 10.23
CA GLU A 2 -8.54 1.86 8.78
C GLU A 2 -7.15 1.95 8.13
N VAL A 3 -6.92 1.22 7.05
CA VAL A 3 -5.64 1.19 6.33
C VAL A 3 -5.87 1.30 4.84
N ASN A 4 -5.14 2.17 4.16
CA ASN A 4 -5.13 2.22 2.71
C ASN A 4 -4.24 1.10 2.17
N VAL A 5 -4.78 0.33 1.23
CA VAL A 5 -4.12 -0.82 0.62
C VAL A 5 -3.86 -0.51 -0.84
N LEU A 6 -2.63 -0.76 -1.28
CA LEU A 6 -2.25 -0.70 -2.69
C LEU A 6 -1.71 -2.08 -3.12
N THR A 7 -1.96 -2.49 -4.36
CA THR A 7 -1.35 -3.68 -4.94
C THR A 7 -0.01 -3.35 -5.58
N LEU A 8 0.90 -4.32 -5.61
CA LEU A 8 2.19 -4.17 -6.29
C LEU A 8 2.03 -3.80 -7.78
N ASP A 9 1.04 -4.37 -8.46
CA ASP A 9 0.76 -4.06 -9.87
C ASP A 9 0.34 -2.60 -10.07
N ALA A 10 -0.55 -2.08 -9.22
CA ALA A 10 -0.97 -0.68 -9.29
C ALA A 10 0.20 0.27 -9.00
N TRP A 11 1.09 -0.11 -8.07
CA TRP A 11 2.31 0.65 -7.78
C TRP A 11 3.26 0.72 -8.98
N HIS A 12 3.48 -0.40 -9.67
CA HIS A 12 4.29 -0.44 -10.88
C HIS A 12 3.70 0.38 -12.03
N GLN A 13 2.37 0.35 -12.21
CA GLN A 13 1.69 1.15 -13.24
C GLN A 13 1.85 2.67 -13.03
N MET A 14 2.11 3.11 -11.80
CA MET A 14 2.40 4.51 -11.49
C MET A 14 3.85 4.94 -11.80
N GLY A 15 4.69 4.04 -12.32
CA GLY A 15 6.08 4.35 -12.68
C GLY A 15 6.98 4.61 -11.48
N ARG A 16 6.64 4.10 -10.29
CA ARG A 16 7.41 4.28 -9.05
C ARG A 16 8.14 2.97 -8.69
N PRO A 17 9.44 2.81 -8.96
CA PRO A 17 10.10 1.51 -8.80
C PRO A 17 10.68 1.25 -7.40
N THR A 18 10.96 2.28 -6.61
CA THR A 18 11.69 2.10 -5.35
C THR A 18 10.75 1.77 -4.20
N LEU A 19 10.97 0.60 -3.60
CA LEU A 19 10.27 0.15 -2.39
C LEU A 19 11.26 0.07 -1.23
N GLN A 20 10.85 0.53 -0.06
CA GLN A 20 11.55 0.23 1.18
C GLN A 20 10.84 -0.94 1.88
N PRO A 21 11.55 -2.04 2.19
CA PRO A 21 10.96 -3.17 2.88
C PRO A 21 10.31 -2.74 4.19
N SER A 22 9.09 -3.20 4.46
CA SER A 22 8.44 -2.96 5.75
C SER A 22 8.64 -4.13 6.71
N LEU A 23 8.92 -3.82 7.98
CA LEU A 23 8.86 -4.78 9.09
C LEU A 23 7.48 -4.79 9.77
N ASN A 24 6.52 -4.03 9.24
CA ASN A 24 5.19 -3.95 9.83
C ASN A 24 4.45 -5.28 9.71
N VAL A 25 3.70 -5.61 10.75
CA VAL A 25 2.80 -6.76 10.79
C VAL A 25 1.40 -6.24 11.05
N LEU A 26 0.44 -6.64 10.23
CA LEU A 26 -0.97 -6.34 10.44
C LEU A 26 -1.71 -7.61 10.84
N TYR A 27 -2.60 -7.44 11.82
CA TYR A 27 -3.57 -8.44 12.21
C TYR A 27 -4.93 -8.00 11.68
N MET A 28 -5.45 -8.76 10.73
CA MET A 28 -6.80 -8.58 10.20
C MET A 28 -7.83 -9.00 11.25
N GLU A 29 -9.09 -8.59 11.10
CA GLU A 29 -10.17 -8.93 12.05
C GLU A 29 -10.36 -10.44 12.23
N ASN A 30 -10.11 -11.21 11.17
CA ASN A 30 -10.12 -12.68 11.18
C ASN A 30 -8.85 -13.31 11.80
N LYS A 31 -8.00 -12.51 12.47
CA LYS A 31 -6.69 -12.90 13.05
C LYS A 31 -5.65 -13.36 12.04
N THR A 32 -5.89 -13.20 10.74
CA THR A 32 -4.86 -13.45 9.73
C THR A 32 -3.73 -12.44 9.88
N LYS A 33 -2.50 -12.96 9.95
CA LYS A 33 -1.29 -12.15 9.91
C LYS A 33 -0.96 -11.80 8.47
N VAL A 34 -0.84 -10.51 8.17
CA VAL A 34 -0.43 -10.02 6.85
C VAL A 34 0.79 -9.12 7.01
N MET A 35 1.80 -9.34 6.17
CA MET A 35 3.02 -8.54 6.13
C MET A 35 3.03 -7.76 4.81
N PRO A 36 2.83 -6.43 4.82
CA PRO A 36 3.01 -5.63 3.62
C PRO A 36 4.47 -5.69 3.16
N ILE A 37 4.66 -5.68 1.84
CA ILE A 37 5.98 -5.59 1.20
C ILE A 37 6.66 -4.29 1.62
N SER A 38 5.88 -3.20 1.66
CA SER A 38 6.38 -1.85 1.89
C SER A 38 5.29 -0.97 2.53
N VAL A 39 5.73 0.07 3.22
CA VAL A 39 4.87 1.18 3.62
C VAL A 39 5.33 2.41 2.86
N LEU A 40 4.40 2.99 2.14
CA LEU A 40 4.60 4.15 1.29
C LEU A 40 4.03 5.36 2.03
N GLN A 41 4.86 6.36 2.25
CA GLN A 41 4.45 7.60 2.91
C GLN A 41 4.26 8.71 1.88
N ASP A 42 3.34 9.63 2.17
CA ASP A 42 3.09 10.82 1.36
C ASP A 42 2.87 10.55 -0.14
N VAL A 43 2.17 9.46 -0.46
CA VAL A 43 1.87 9.12 -1.85
C VAL A 43 0.76 10.04 -2.36
N ALA A 44 1.10 10.88 -3.33
CA ALA A 44 0.13 11.68 -4.07
C ALA A 44 -0.58 10.83 -5.14
N ILE A 45 -1.90 10.72 -5.03
CA ILE A 45 -2.79 10.08 -6.01
C ILE A 45 -3.76 11.11 -6.57
N THR A 46 -4.12 10.98 -7.84
CA THR A 46 -5.13 11.84 -8.48
C THR A 46 -6.43 11.07 -8.63
N ILE A 47 -7.52 11.57 -8.03
CA ILE A 47 -8.87 11.02 -8.15
C ILE A 47 -9.76 12.11 -8.72
N GLN A 48 -10.34 11.88 -9.91
CA GLN A 48 -11.26 12.84 -10.56
C GLN A 48 -10.69 14.26 -10.69
N GLY A 49 -9.38 14.40 -10.91
CA GLY A 49 -8.69 15.68 -11.05
C GLY A 49 -8.28 16.36 -9.73
N ALA A 50 -8.68 15.83 -8.58
CA ALA A 50 -8.19 16.27 -7.28
C ALA A 50 -6.99 15.43 -6.82
N ILE A 51 -6.00 16.07 -6.21
CA ILE A 51 -4.81 15.40 -5.64
C ILE A 51 -5.06 15.11 -4.17
N PHE A 52 -4.88 13.85 -3.79
CA PHE A 52 -4.91 13.38 -2.41
C PHE A 52 -3.55 12.82 -2.04
N THR A 53 -3.05 13.20 -0.88
CA THR A 53 -1.80 12.66 -0.33
C THR A 53 -2.15 11.75 0.84
N GLY A 54 -1.54 10.57 0.90
CA GLY A 54 -1.75 9.67 2.02
C GLY A 54 -0.72 8.55 2.11
N ASP A 55 -0.78 7.85 3.24
CA ASP A 55 0.06 6.68 3.51
C ASP A 55 -0.64 5.41 3.02
N PHE A 56 0.12 4.54 2.37
CA PHE A 56 -0.36 3.28 1.80
C PHE A 56 0.48 2.10 2.26
N LYS A 57 -0.17 0.97 2.49
CA LYS A 57 0.49 -0.31 2.73
C LYS A 57 0.41 -1.15 1.47
N LEU A 58 1.56 -1.61 0.99
CA LEU A 58 1.66 -2.34 -0.27
C LEU A 58 1.67 -3.85 -0.03
N PHE A 59 0.87 -4.61 -0.77
CA PHE A 59 0.79 -6.07 -0.64
C PHE A 59 0.90 -6.76 -1.99
N VAL A 60 1.38 -8.02 -1.97
CA VAL A 60 1.12 -8.98 -3.04
C VAL A 60 -0.21 -9.65 -2.70
N LEU A 61 -1.23 -9.44 -3.54
CA LEU A 61 -2.44 -10.26 -3.46
C LEU A 61 -2.17 -11.54 -4.26
N THR A 62 -1.84 -12.63 -3.57
CA THR A 62 -1.82 -13.96 -4.19
C THR A 62 -3.27 -14.42 -4.36
N LYS A 63 -3.66 -14.72 -5.60
CA LYS A 63 -4.99 -15.28 -5.92
C LYS A 63 -5.18 -16.67 -5.32
#